data_AF-A0AAW0G809-F1
#
_entry.id   AF-A0AAW0G809-F1
#
_cell.length_a   1.000
_cell.length_b   1.000
_cell.length_c   1.000
_cell.angle_alpha   90.00
_cell.angle_beta   90.00
_cell.angle_gamma   90.00
#
_symmetry.space_group_name_H-M   'P 1'
#
loop_
_entity.id
_entity.type
_entity.pdbx_description
1 polymer ?
#
loop_
_entity_poly.entity_id
_entity_poly.type
_entity_poly.pdbx_seq_one_letter_code
_entity_poly.pdbx_strand_id
1 'polypeptide(L)'
;MLAASRTLSVCNGKRALLAAPRSAAIQAVRTRKLAPARSIQSVAQTDRDTITRLLYSIGTKREVERYLRIFSSSSDTNQPAKFAVIKVGGAVLDQIDELALSLSFLYRVGLYPVVLHGAGPQLNSIIESEGIVPDYIDGIRVTDAKTLGIARRVFLEENLKLVGALEKLGTRARPITSGVFTADYLEKDKYGLVGKITKIDKRPIEASIRAGALPILTSLAESESG
;
A
#
# COMPACT_ATOMS: atom_id res chain seq x y z
N MET A 1 -2.92 -31.79 49.38
CA MET A 1 -2.74 -33.19 49.82
C MET A 1 -1.57 -33.76 49.02
N LEU A 2 -0.43 -33.97 49.70
CA LEU A 2 0.87 -34.58 49.30
C LEU A 2 1.53 -34.11 47.98
N ALA A 3 2.71 -33.46 47.91
CA ALA A 3 4.01 -33.55 48.61
C ALA A 3 4.80 -34.85 48.37
N ALA A 4 5.89 -34.77 47.59
CA ALA A 4 7.15 -35.48 47.86
C ALA A 4 8.34 -34.85 47.11
N SER A 5 9.32 -34.45 47.89
CA SER A 5 10.64 -33.89 47.57
C SER A 5 11.73 -34.91 47.94
N ARG A 6 12.93 -34.81 47.35
CA ARG A 6 14.28 -35.13 47.92
C ARG A 6 15.34 -35.10 46.80
N THR A 7 16.21 -34.10 46.65
CA THR A 7 17.48 -33.74 47.34
C THR A 7 18.65 -34.72 47.23
N LEU A 8 19.64 -34.29 46.42
CA LEU A 8 21.11 -34.16 46.62
C LEU A 8 21.92 -35.26 47.36
N SER A 9 23.07 -35.62 46.76
CA SER A 9 24.31 -35.88 47.50
C SER A 9 25.55 -35.59 46.64
N VAL A 10 26.53 -34.93 47.26
CA VAL A 10 27.83 -34.50 46.73
C VAL A 10 28.90 -35.43 47.33
N CYS A 11 29.93 -35.81 46.57
CA CYS A 11 31.26 -36.04 47.14
C CYS A 11 32.39 -35.76 46.15
N ASN A 12 33.51 -35.36 46.74
CA ASN A 12 34.57 -34.51 46.21
C ASN A 12 35.88 -35.33 46.07
N GLY A 13 36.70 -35.09 45.05
CA GLY A 13 38.00 -35.76 44.86
C GLY A 13 38.96 -34.92 44.02
N LYS A 14 40.20 -34.76 44.48
CA LYS A 14 41.13 -33.64 44.20
C LYS A 14 42.03 -33.81 42.96
N ARG A 15 42.32 -32.65 42.33
CA ARG A 15 43.54 -32.17 41.62
C ARG A 15 44.39 -33.13 40.75
N ALA A 16 44.63 -32.69 39.50
CA ALA A 16 45.99 -32.45 38.98
C ALA A 16 45.97 -31.46 37.79
N LEU A 17 46.66 -30.33 37.93
CA LEU A 17 47.10 -29.48 36.82
C LEU A 17 48.26 -30.19 36.11
N LEU A 18 48.24 -30.29 34.78
CA LEU A 18 49.44 -30.39 33.95
C LEU A 18 49.21 -29.57 32.67
N ALA A 19 50.14 -28.65 32.43
CA ALA A 19 50.10 -27.65 31.39
C ALA A 19 50.84 -28.08 30.11
N ALA A 20 50.41 -27.47 29.00
CA ALA A 20 51.11 -27.20 27.74
C ALA A 20 51.14 -28.29 26.63
N PRO A 21 51.38 -27.93 25.35
CA PRO A 21 51.43 -26.60 24.74
C PRO A 21 50.41 -26.37 23.60
N ARG A 22 50.04 -25.10 23.40
CA ARG A 22 49.42 -24.59 22.17
C ARG A 22 50.47 -24.63 21.05
N SER A 23 50.21 -25.35 19.97
CA SER A 23 50.91 -25.11 18.71
C SER A 23 50.01 -25.39 17.50
N ALA A 24 49.80 -24.31 16.74
CA ALA A 24 49.62 -24.27 15.29
C ALA A 24 48.67 -25.27 14.63
N ALA A 25 47.41 -24.85 14.47
CA ALA A 25 46.58 -25.26 13.35
C ALA A 25 45.90 -24.03 12.71
N ILE A 26 46.70 -23.11 12.18
CA ILE A 26 46.23 -22.14 11.20
C ILE A 26 46.43 -22.82 9.84
N GLN A 27 45.44 -23.61 9.42
CA GLN A 27 45.40 -24.20 8.08
C GLN A 27 44.31 -23.49 7.27
N ALA A 28 44.77 -22.50 6.51
CA ALA A 28 44.23 -22.01 5.24
C ALA A 28 42.70 -22.08 5.05
N VAL A 29 41.99 -21.06 5.55
CA VAL A 29 40.69 -20.68 4.97
C VAL A 29 40.98 -20.14 3.56
N ARG A 30 40.77 -20.99 2.56
CA ARG A 30 40.84 -20.65 1.14
C ARG A 30 39.82 -19.54 0.89
N THR A 31 40.28 -18.30 0.79
CA THR A 31 39.45 -17.16 0.37
C THR A 31 38.96 -17.45 -1.05
N ARG A 32 37.74 -17.99 -1.19
CA ARG A 32 37.02 -17.86 -2.45
C ARG A 32 36.85 -16.37 -2.66
N LYS A 33 37.55 -15.81 -3.66
CA LYS A 33 37.16 -14.50 -4.22
C LYS A 33 35.70 -14.64 -4.60
N LEU A 34 34.82 -13.95 -3.86
CA LEU A 34 33.46 -13.72 -4.29
C LEU A 34 33.57 -13.10 -5.69
N ALA A 35 33.03 -13.79 -6.69
CA ALA A 35 32.85 -13.20 -8.01
C ALA A 35 32.13 -11.85 -7.81
N PRO A 36 32.45 -10.80 -8.60
CA PRO A 36 31.75 -9.54 -8.48
C PRO A 36 30.26 -9.85 -8.63
N ALA A 37 29.47 -9.45 -7.64
CA ALA A 37 28.02 -9.54 -7.74
C ALA A 37 27.65 -8.86 -9.07
N ARG A 38 27.22 -9.64 -10.06
CA ARG A 38 26.56 -9.07 -11.24
C ARG A 38 25.47 -8.20 -10.66
N SER A 39 25.54 -6.90 -10.93
CA SER A 39 24.49 -5.96 -10.56
C SER A 39 23.20 -6.52 -11.12
N ILE A 40 22.37 -7.12 -10.27
CA ILE A 40 20.99 -7.41 -10.61
C ILE A 40 20.37 -6.03 -10.68
N GLN A 41 20.40 -5.41 -11.86
CA GLN A 41 19.55 -4.26 -12.12
C GLN A 41 18.14 -4.74 -11.82
N SER A 42 17.46 -4.07 -10.89
CA SER A 42 16.08 -4.45 -10.58
C SER A 42 15.24 -4.32 -11.84
N VAL A 43 14.26 -5.20 -12.04
CA VAL A 43 13.39 -5.17 -13.23
C VAL A 43 12.78 -3.78 -13.46
N ALA A 44 12.47 -3.06 -12.37
CA ALA A 44 11.99 -1.68 -12.41
C ALA A 44 13.02 -0.68 -12.97
N GLN A 45 14.31 -0.91 -12.73
CA GLN A 45 15.39 -0.07 -13.26
C GLN A 45 15.54 -0.27 -14.78
N THR A 46 15.41 -1.50 -15.25
CA THR A 46 15.39 -1.83 -16.69
C THR A 46 14.17 -1.24 -17.41
N ASP A 47 13.00 -1.27 -16.78
CA ASP A 47 11.76 -0.66 -17.32
C ASP A 47 11.90 0.85 -17.47
N ARG A 48 12.42 1.55 -16.44
CA ARG A 48 12.63 3.00 -16.46
C ARG A 48 13.59 3.42 -17.57
N ASP A 49 14.68 2.69 -17.76
CA ASP A 49 15.66 2.97 -18.81
C ASP A 49 15.06 2.76 -20.21
N THR A 50 14.28 1.70 -20.38
CA THR A 50 13.58 1.40 -21.64
C THR A 50 12.57 2.50 -21.97
N ILE A 51 11.78 2.94 -20.99
CA ILE A 51 10.77 3.98 -21.19
C ILE A 51 11.44 5.34 -21.43
N THR A 52 12.54 5.64 -20.76
CA THR A 52 13.32 6.84 -21.03
C THR A 52 13.83 6.85 -22.48
N ARG A 53 14.37 5.73 -22.97
CA ARG A 53 14.79 5.58 -24.38
C ARG A 53 13.64 5.74 -25.35
N LEU A 54 12.48 5.13 -25.06
CA LEU A 54 11.28 5.28 -25.87
C LEU A 54 10.83 6.75 -25.94
N LEU A 55 10.71 7.42 -24.79
CA LEU A 55 10.30 8.84 -24.73
C LEU A 55 11.22 9.72 -25.58
N TYR A 56 12.54 9.52 -25.52
CA TYR A 56 13.49 10.23 -26.39
C TYR A 56 13.36 9.90 -27.89
N SER A 57 12.75 8.77 -28.25
CA SER A 57 12.53 8.37 -29.65
C SER A 57 11.25 8.95 -30.27
N ILE A 58 10.24 9.29 -29.46
CA ILE A 58 8.93 9.78 -29.93
C ILE A 58 8.67 11.26 -29.59
N GLY A 59 9.26 11.78 -28.51
CA GLY A 59 9.02 13.14 -28.03
C GLY A 59 10.17 14.09 -28.29
N THR A 60 9.90 15.39 -28.20
CA THR A 60 10.97 16.40 -28.24
C THR A 60 11.78 16.36 -26.94
N LYS A 61 13.07 16.70 -27.02
CA LYS A 61 13.96 16.76 -25.83
C LYS A 61 13.35 17.55 -24.67
N ARG A 62 12.64 18.65 -24.96
CA ARG A 62 11.97 19.49 -23.95
C ARG A 62 10.80 18.79 -23.26
N GLU A 63 9.98 18.03 -24.00
CA GLU A 63 8.87 17.27 -23.44
C GLU A 63 9.38 16.12 -22.58
N VAL A 64 10.37 15.39 -23.09
CA VAL A 64 10.98 14.27 -22.37
C VAL A 64 11.65 14.76 -21.08
N GLU A 65 12.43 15.84 -21.14
CA GLU A 65 13.02 16.45 -19.94
C GLU A 65 11.96 16.96 -18.95
N ARG A 66 10.83 17.48 -19.44
CA ARG A 66 9.71 17.90 -18.57
C ARG A 66 9.08 16.70 -17.85
N TYR A 67 8.81 15.63 -18.59
CA TYR A 67 8.33 14.37 -18.02
C TYR A 67 9.34 13.81 -17.01
N LEU A 68 10.60 13.68 -17.40
CA LEU A 68 11.69 13.18 -16.56
C LEU A 68 11.94 14.05 -15.32
N ARG A 69 11.70 15.36 -15.35
CA ARG A 69 11.78 16.22 -14.16
C ARG A 69 10.72 15.86 -13.11
N ILE A 70 9.52 15.52 -13.55
CA ILE A 70 8.45 15.00 -12.67
C ILE A 70 8.86 13.62 -12.12
N PHE A 71 9.56 12.79 -12.91
CA PHE A 71 10.06 11.48 -12.51
C PHE A 71 11.37 11.47 -11.67
N SER A 72 12.17 12.55 -11.71
CA SER A 72 13.50 12.65 -11.07
C SER A 72 13.51 13.41 -9.76
N SER A 73 12.47 14.20 -9.48
CA SER A 73 12.18 14.74 -8.15
C SER A 73 11.79 13.64 -7.13
N SER A 74 11.84 12.37 -7.56
CA SER A 74 11.36 11.14 -6.92
C SER A 74 12.44 10.12 -6.58
N SER A 75 13.69 10.46 -6.88
CA SER A 75 14.80 9.49 -6.94
C SER A 75 15.45 9.22 -5.58
N ASP A 76 15.02 9.89 -4.52
CA ASP A 76 15.56 9.67 -3.19
C ASP A 76 14.92 8.40 -2.60
N THR A 77 15.71 7.36 -2.38
CA THR A 77 15.24 6.09 -1.81
C THR A 77 14.69 6.27 -0.39
N ASN A 78 15.07 7.37 0.28
CA ASN A 78 14.54 7.77 1.58
C ASN A 78 13.25 8.62 1.49
N GLN A 79 12.91 9.17 0.33
CA GLN A 79 11.70 9.96 0.09
C GLN A 79 11.11 9.68 -1.30
N PRO A 80 10.25 8.66 -1.45
CA PRO A 80 9.54 8.43 -2.70
C PRO A 80 8.72 9.69 -3.07
N ALA A 81 8.86 10.19 -4.31
CA ALA A 81 8.12 11.41 -4.67
C ALA A 81 6.62 11.21 -4.54
N LYS A 82 6.02 12.26 -3.98
CA LYS A 82 4.60 12.53 -4.08
C LYS A 82 4.30 12.91 -5.53
N PHE A 83 3.89 11.92 -6.33
CA PHE A 83 3.62 12.11 -7.76
C PHE A 83 2.26 12.78 -8.01
N ALA A 84 1.18 12.12 -7.59
CA ALA A 84 -0.18 12.56 -7.86
C ALA A 84 -1.18 11.93 -6.89
N VAL A 85 -2.33 12.59 -6.75
CA VAL A 85 -3.56 11.99 -6.24
C VAL A 85 -4.48 11.76 -7.44
N ILE A 86 -4.93 10.52 -7.66
CA ILE A 86 -5.80 10.15 -8.78
C ILE A 86 -7.17 9.80 -8.22
N LYS A 87 -8.17 10.65 -8.48
CA LYS A 87 -9.56 10.33 -8.17
C LYS A 87 -10.14 9.45 -9.27
N VAL A 88 -10.55 8.24 -8.90
CA VAL A 88 -11.25 7.30 -9.79
C VAL A 88 -12.75 7.38 -9.51
N GLY A 89 -13.54 7.75 -10.51
CA GLY A 89 -15.01 7.68 -10.43
C GLY A 89 -15.48 6.24 -10.39
N GLY A 90 -16.59 5.95 -9.69
CA GLY A 90 -17.08 4.57 -9.56
C GLY A 90 -17.40 3.89 -10.90
N ALA A 91 -17.84 4.65 -11.91
CA ALA A 91 -18.11 4.12 -13.25
C ALA A 91 -16.86 3.56 -13.96
N VAL A 92 -15.66 4.04 -13.60
CA VAL A 92 -14.40 3.55 -14.16
C VAL A 92 -14.04 2.17 -13.58
N LEU A 93 -14.60 1.80 -12.43
CA LEU A 93 -14.37 0.48 -11.84
C LEU A 93 -15.00 -0.66 -12.64
N ASP A 94 -15.97 -0.37 -13.52
CA ASP A 94 -16.51 -1.37 -14.45
C ASP A 94 -15.49 -1.71 -15.57
N GLN A 95 -14.45 -0.88 -15.74
CA GLN A 95 -13.30 -1.06 -16.65
C GLN A 95 -12.01 -1.26 -15.84
N ILE A 96 -12.07 -2.18 -14.87
CA ILE A 96 -11.03 -2.34 -13.85
C ILE A 96 -9.68 -2.78 -14.44
N ASP A 97 -9.69 -3.54 -15.53
CA ASP A 97 -8.48 -4.08 -16.14
C ASP A 97 -7.70 -2.97 -16.86
N GLU A 98 -8.38 -2.09 -17.60
CA GLU A 98 -7.78 -0.91 -18.25
C GLU A 98 -7.23 0.08 -17.22
N LEU A 99 -7.96 0.30 -16.13
CA LEU A 99 -7.51 1.12 -15.01
C LEU A 99 -6.26 0.50 -14.35
N ALA A 100 -6.27 -0.80 -14.09
CA ALA A 100 -5.15 -1.50 -13.47
C ALA A 100 -3.90 -1.48 -14.36
N LEU A 101 -4.06 -1.65 -15.68
CA LEU A 101 -2.96 -1.51 -16.64
C LEU A 101 -2.34 -0.10 -16.60
N SER A 102 -3.18 0.93 -16.56
CA SER A 102 -2.72 2.33 -16.51
C SER A 102 -1.97 2.65 -15.22
N LEU A 103 -2.47 2.18 -14.07
CA LEU A 103 -1.82 2.35 -12.78
C LEU A 103 -0.53 1.50 -12.65
N SER A 104 -0.53 0.29 -13.20
CA SER A 104 0.63 -0.60 -13.29
C SER A 104 1.75 0.04 -14.10
N PHE A 105 1.42 0.70 -15.22
CA PHE A 105 2.40 1.47 -15.99
C PHE A 105 3.07 2.55 -15.13
N LEU A 106 2.30 3.35 -14.38
CA LEU A 106 2.85 4.38 -13.48
C LEU A 106 3.77 3.76 -12.41
N TYR A 107 3.36 2.64 -11.82
CA TYR A 107 4.17 1.91 -10.85
C TYR A 107 5.52 1.45 -11.43
N ARG A 108 5.51 0.88 -12.65
CA ARG A 108 6.72 0.37 -13.31
C ARG A 108 7.73 1.44 -13.68
N VAL A 109 7.28 2.68 -13.91
CA VAL A 109 8.17 3.83 -14.12
C VAL A 109 8.65 4.47 -12.81
N GLY A 110 8.34 3.86 -11.67
CA GLY A 110 8.77 4.30 -10.34
C GLY A 110 7.89 5.40 -9.74
N LEU A 111 6.64 5.53 -10.20
CA LEU A 111 5.68 6.46 -9.61
C LEU A 111 4.71 5.74 -8.67
N TYR A 112 4.35 6.44 -7.60
CA TYR A 112 3.42 5.93 -6.59
C TYR A 112 2.21 6.87 -6.46
N PRO A 113 1.27 6.87 -7.43
CA PRO A 113 0.04 7.63 -7.29
C PRO A 113 -0.77 7.19 -6.07
N VAL A 114 -1.34 8.15 -5.35
CA VAL A 114 -2.35 7.89 -4.32
C VAL A 114 -3.70 7.80 -5.02
N VAL A 115 -4.31 6.62 -5.02
CA VAL A 115 -5.56 6.37 -5.75
C VAL A 115 -6.72 6.49 -4.79
N LEU A 116 -7.71 7.34 -5.08
CA LEU A 116 -8.94 7.49 -4.31
C LEU A 116 -10.15 7.10 -5.17
N HIS A 117 -10.77 5.96 -4.88
CA HIS A 117 -11.93 5.50 -5.66
C HIS A 117 -13.26 5.80 -4.97
N GLY A 118 -14.31 5.94 -5.79
CA GLY A 118 -15.71 5.89 -5.34
C GLY A 118 -16.32 4.54 -5.73
N ALA A 119 -17.61 4.35 -5.45
CA ALA A 119 -18.37 3.18 -5.92
C ALA A 119 -19.85 3.54 -6.19
N GLY A 120 -20.09 4.73 -6.73
CA GLY A 120 -21.44 5.31 -6.89
C GLY A 120 -22.41 4.40 -7.67
N PRO A 121 -22.08 4.01 -8.91
CA PRO A 121 -22.94 3.12 -9.71
C PRO A 121 -23.18 1.76 -9.03
N GLN A 122 -22.13 1.15 -8.48
CA GLN A 122 -22.20 -0.15 -7.80
C GLN A 122 -23.10 -0.08 -6.56
N LEU A 123 -22.98 1.00 -5.78
CA LEU A 123 -23.81 1.23 -4.61
C LEU A 123 -25.28 1.45 -4.99
N ASN A 124 -25.56 2.20 -6.05
CA ASN A 124 -26.94 2.40 -6.52
C ASN A 124 -27.60 1.09 -6.91
N SER A 125 -26.90 0.27 -7.71
CA SER A 125 -27.42 -1.02 -8.16
C SER A 125 -27.83 -1.92 -6.98
N ILE A 126 -27.03 -1.95 -5.91
CA ILE A 126 -27.33 -2.78 -4.74
C ILE A 126 -28.49 -2.21 -3.91
N ILE A 127 -28.49 -0.89 -3.67
CA ILE A 127 -29.56 -0.21 -2.92
C ILE A 127 -30.92 -0.39 -3.63
N GLU A 128 -30.95 -0.24 -4.95
CA GLU A 128 -32.14 -0.47 -5.78
C GLU A 128 -32.60 -1.93 -5.70
N SER A 129 -31.67 -2.89 -5.74
CA SER A 129 -32.00 -4.32 -5.61
C SER A 129 -32.57 -4.71 -4.24
N GLU A 130 -32.21 -3.96 -3.19
CA GLU A 130 -32.74 -4.12 -1.83
C GLU A 130 -34.03 -3.32 -1.59
N GLY A 131 -34.60 -2.72 -2.66
CA GLY A 131 -35.85 -1.96 -2.62
C GLY A 131 -35.76 -0.63 -1.86
N ILE A 132 -34.55 -0.12 -1.64
CA ILE A 132 -34.33 1.17 -1.00
C ILE A 132 -34.34 2.24 -2.09
N VAL A 133 -35.18 3.27 -1.95
CA VAL A 133 -35.22 4.40 -2.88
C VAL A 133 -34.13 5.40 -2.46
N PRO A 134 -33.12 5.68 -3.31
CA PRO A 134 -32.10 6.68 -2.99
C PRO A 134 -32.73 8.08 -2.88
N ASP A 135 -32.45 8.78 -1.79
CA ASP A 135 -32.88 10.17 -1.60
C ASP A 135 -31.69 11.13 -1.69
N TYR A 136 -31.95 12.32 -2.24
CA TYR A 136 -30.94 13.35 -2.48
C TYR A 136 -31.46 14.72 -2.11
N ILE A 137 -30.69 15.43 -1.30
CA ILE A 137 -30.92 16.84 -0.95
C ILE A 137 -29.69 17.62 -1.40
N ASP A 138 -29.88 18.69 -2.17
CA ASP A 138 -28.79 19.51 -2.73
C ASP A 138 -27.74 18.71 -3.53
N GLY A 139 -28.16 17.62 -4.18
CA GLY A 139 -27.28 16.70 -4.91
C GLY A 139 -26.42 15.80 -4.01
N ILE A 140 -26.60 15.84 -2.69
CA ILE A 140 -25.95 14.97 -1.71
C ILE A 140 -26.92 13.85 -1.35
N ARG A 141 -26.43 12.61 -1.36
CA ARG A 141 -27.24 11.45 -0.96
C ARG A 141 -27.51 11.49 0.55
N VAL A 142 -28.78 11.44 0.91
CA VAL A 142 -29.18 11.20 2.30
C VAL A 142 -28.84 9.77 2.66
N THR A 143 -28.08 9.58 3.75
CA THR A 143 -27.52 8.27 4.09
C THR A 143 -27.91 7.89 5.51
N ASP A 144 -28.80 6.90 5.67
CA ASP A 144 -29.12 6.33 6.97
C ASP A 144 -28.13 5.22 7.39
N ALA A 145 -28.34 4.61 8.55
CA ALA A 145 -27.49 3.52 9.05
C ALA A 145 -27.50 2.27 8.14
N LYS A 146 -28.64 1.95 7.52
CA LYS A 146 -28.77 0.80 6.61
C LYS A 146 -28.00 1.07 5.32
N THR A 147 -28.22 2.22 4.70
CA THR A 147 -27.52 2.68 3.50
C THR A 147 -26.01 2.76 3.74
N LEU A 148 -25.56 3.28 4.88
CA LEU A 148 -24.14 3.32 5.23
C LEU A 148 -23.53 1.91 5.35
N GLY A 149 -24.26 0.97 5.94
CA GLY A 149 -23.82 -0.43 6.04
C GLY A 149 -23.57 -1.06 4.66
N ILE A 150 -24.51 -0.84 3.73
CA ILE A 150 -24.38 -1.29 2.34
C ILE A 150 -23.19 -0.58 1.67
N ALA A 151 -23.11 0.75 1.80
CA ALA A 151 -22.02 1.53 1.23
C ALA A 151 -20.66 1.02 1.69
N ARG A 152 -20.47 0.77 2.99
CA ARG A 152 -19.22 0.24 3.53
C ARG A 152 -18.85 -1.09 2.87
N ARG A 153 -19.78 -2.04 2.75
CA ARG A 153 -19.55 -3.33 2.08
C ARG A 153 -19.11 -3.13 0.63
N VAL A 154 -19.85 -2.35 -0.15
CA VAL A 154 -19.56 -2.10 -1.57
C VAL A 154 -18.19 -1.46 -1.77
N PHE A 155 -17.87 -0.44 -0.97
CA PHE A 155 -16.58 0.22 -1.06
C PHE A 155 -15.41 -0.71 -0.73
N LEU A 156 -15.56 -1.60 0.24
CA LEU A 156 -14.54 -2.61 0.58
C LEU A 156 -14.36 -3.62 -0.55
N GLU A 157 -15.46 -4.13 -1.12
CA GLU A 157 -15.44 -5.08 -2.23
C GLU A 157 -14.75 -4.48 -3.46
N GLU A 158 -15.14 -3.27 -3.87
CA GLU A 158 -14.53 -2.57 -5.01
C GLU A 158 -13.06 -2.22 -4.78
N ASN A 159 -12.68 -1.86 -3.54
CA ASN A 159 -11.29 -1.61 -3.19
C ASN A 159 -10.44 -2.87 -3.39
N LEU A 160 -10.92 -4.01 -2.88
CA LEU A 160 -10.23 -5.29 -3.00
C LEU A 160 -10.18 -5.81 -4.44
N LYS A 161 -11.24 -5.59 -5.24
CA LYS A 161 -11.21 -5.92 -6.68
C LYS A 161 -10.10 -5.17 -7.40
N LEU A 162 -9.96 -3.85 -7.16
CA LEU A 162 -8.93 -3.03 -7.80
C LEU A 162 -7.52 -3.44 -7.35
N VAL A 163 -7.32 -3.65 -6.05
CA VAL A 163 -6.06 -4.18 -5.52
C VAL A 163 -5.74 -5.53 -6.15
N GLY A 164 -6.71 -6.43 -6.23
CA GLY A 164 -6.54 -7.75 -6.85
C GLY A 164 -6.16 -7.66 -8.33
N ALA A 165 -6.76 -6.74 -9.08
CA ALA A 165 -6.42 -6.50 -10.49
C ALA A 165 -4.97 -6.00 -10.64
N LEU A 166 -4.52 -5.10 -9.76
CA LEU A 166 -3.12 -4.61 -9.74
C LEU A 166 -2.12 -5.71 -9.39
N GLU A 167 -2.40 -6.50 -8.35
CA GLU A 167 -1.52 -7.59 -7.90
C GLU A 167 -1.40 -8.68 -8.98
N LYS A 168 -2.47 -8.98 -9.74
CA LYS A 168 -2.41 -9.88 -10.91
C LYS A 168 -1.42 -9.41 -11.99
N LEU A 169 -1.21 -8.10 -12.11
CA LEU A 169 -0.24 -7.50 -13.03
C LEU A 169 1.17 -7.38 -12.41
N GLY A 170 1.40 -7.92 -11.21
CA GLY A 170 2.64 -7.79 -10.46
C GLY A 170 2.88 -6.39 -9.88
N THR A 171 1.85 -5.54 -9.84
CA THR A 171 1.91 -4.22 -9.20
C THR A 171 1.51 -4.36 -7.74
N ARG A 172 2.44 -4.01 -6.86
CA ARG A 172 2.17 -4.02 -5.42
C ARG A 172 1.19 -2.91 -5.07
N ALA A 173 0.08 -3.27 -4.46
CA ALA A 173 -0.96 -2.35 -4.03
C ALA A 173 -1.37 -2.63 -2.58
N ARG A 174 -1.74 -1.58 -1.84
CA ARG A 174 -2.19 -1.69 -0.46
C ARG A 174 -3.62 -1.16 -0.36
N PRO A 175 -4.59 -1.99 0.08
CA PRO A 175 -5.91 -1.50 0.41
C PRO A 175 -5.82 -0.61 1.66
N ILE A 176 -6.34 0.61 1.58
CA ILE A 176 -6.48 1.55 2.69
C ILE A 176 -7.94 1.96 2.77
N THR A 177 -8.69 1.22 3.57
CA THR A 177 -10.16 1.29 3.58
C THR A 177 -10.74 2.18 4.69
N SER A 178 -9.87 2.69 5.56
CA SER A 178 -10.24 3.31 6.83
C SER A 178 -9.02 4.05 7.42
N GLY A 179 -9.26 4.97 8.36
CA GLY A 179 -8.21 5.63 9.14
C GLY A 179 -7.42 6.73 8.41
N VAL A 180 -7.81 7.11 7.19
CA VAL A 180 -7.21 8.26 6.47
C VAL A 180 -8.02 9.54 6.68
N PHE A 181 -9.34 9.44 6.60
CA PHE A 181 -10.23 10.60 6.65
C PHE A 181 -11.00 10.60 7.97
N THR A 182 -10.81 11.64 8.77
CA THR A 182 -11.68 11.94 9.92
C THR A 182 -12.70 12.98 9.49
N ALA A 183 -13.95 12.80 9.87
CA ALA A 183 -15.05 13.69 9.51
C ALA A 183 -16.03 13.87 10.67
N ASP A 184 -16.57 15.08 10.75
CA ASP A 184 -17.79 15.35 11.55
C ASP A 184 -19.01 15.26 10.63
N TYR A 185 -20.21 15.16 11.21
CA TYR A 185 -21.44 15.22 10.42
C TYR A 185 -21.50 16.54 9.64
N LEU A 186 -21.85 16.47 8.36
CA LEU A 186 -22.08 17.66 7.54
C LEU A 186 -23.25 18.47 8.11
N GLU A 187 -24.43 17.86 8.12
CA GLU A 187 -25.65 18.32 8.81
C GLU A 187 -26.50 17.07 9.11
N LYS A 188 -26.43 16.57 10.35
CA LYS A 188 -26.95 15.22 10.68
C LYS A 188 -28.45 15.07 10.43
N ASP A 189 -29.24 16.10 10.74
CA ASP A 189 -30.70 16.06 10.59
C ASP A 189 -31.14 16.12 9.12
N LYS A 190 -30.29 16.67 8.24
CA LYS A 190 -30.57 16.87 6.82
C LYS A 190 -30.05 15.74 5.95
N TYR A 191 -28.79 15.33 6.15
CA TYR A 191 -28.13 14.35 5.29
C TYR A 191 -27.91 12.98 5.96
N GLY A 192 -28.24 12.84 7.24
CA GLY A 192 -27.98 11.63 8.02
C GLY A 192 -26.49 11.45 8.31
N LEU A 193 -25.96 10.27 8.01
CA LEU A 193 -24.59 9.84 8.27
C LEU A 193 -23.60 10.29 7.17
N VAL A 194 -23.74 11.52 6.68
CA VAL A 194 -22.83 12.13 5.70
C VAL A 194 -21.83 13.03 6.42
N GLY A 195 -20.54 12.87 6.10
CA GLY A 195 -19.45 13.55 6.78
C GLY A 195 -18.85 14.73 5.99
N LYS A 196 -18.38 15.73 6.73
CA LYS A 196 -17.48 16.79 6.27
C LYS A 196 -16.08 16.49 6.82
N ILE A 197 -15.10 16.30 5.94
CA ILE A 197 -13.73 15.96 6.34
C ILE A 197 -13.13 17.09 7.19
N THR A 198 -12.63 16.75 8.37
CA THR A 198 -11.99 17.66 9.33
C THR A 198 -10.48 17.42 9.46
N LYS A 199 -10.02 16.18 9.24
CA LYS A 199 -8.61 15.82 9.35
C LYS A 199 -8.23 14.71 8.37
N ILE A 200 -6.97 14.75 7.93
CA ILE A 200 -6.38 13.74 7.05
C ILE A 200 -5.13 13.15 7.73
N ASP A 201 -5.15 11.85 8.01
CA ASP A 201 -3.97 11.10 8.46
C ASP A 201 -3.22 10.52 7.27
N LYS A 202 -2.02 11.05 7.04
CA LYS A 202 -1.14 10.64 5.94
C LYS A 202 -0.30 9.40 6.26
N ARG A 203 -0.21 8.98 7.53
CA ARG A 203 0.69 7.91 7.96
C ARG A 203 0.44 6.58 7.22
N PRO A 204 -0.82 6.12 7.01
CA PRO A 204 -1.07 4.89 6.25
C PRO A 204 -0.62 4.99 4.79
N ILE A 205 -0.86 6.15 4.16
CA ILE A 205 -0.49 6.43 2.77
C ILE A 205 1.04 6.41 2.62
N GLU A 206 1.74 7.17 3.47
CA GLU A 206 3.20 7.25 3.42
C GLU A 206 3.87 5.91 3.74
N ALA A 207 3.29 5.12 4.65
CA ALA A 207 3.76 3.77 4.94
C ALA A 207 3.64 2.83 3.73
N SER A 208 2.52 2.88 3.00
CA SER A 208 2.34 2.11 1.75
C SER A 208 3.38 2.48 0.71
N ILE A 209 3.57 3.79 0.47
CA ILE A 209 4.53 4.27 -0.53
C ILE A 209 5.96 3.88 -0.15
N ARG A 210 6.36 4.07 1.13
CA ARG A 210 7.69 3.61 1.62
C ARG A 210 7.89 2.11 1.47
N ALA A 211 6.83 1.33 1.63
CA ALA A 211 6.87 -0.11 1.42
C ALA A 211 6.90 -0.51 -0.07
N GLY A 212 6.87 0.46 -0.99
CA GLY A 212 6.86 0.22 -2.42
C GLY A 212 5.53 -0.35 -2.93
N ALA A 213 4.40 0.08 -2.36
CA ALA A 213 3.07 -0.33 -2.79
C ALA A 213 2.16 0.89 -3.05
N LEU A 214 1.35 0.83 -4.12
CA LEU A 214 0.36 1.85 -4.44
C LEU A 214 -0.72 1.91 -3.35
N PRO A 215 -0.94 3.06 -2.69
CA PRO A 215 -2.02 3.20 -1.72
C PRO A 215 -3.36 3.39 -2.44
N ILE A 216 -4.30 2.45 -2.22
CA ILE A 216 -5.63 2.44 -2.83
C ILE A 216 -6.68 2.74 -1.75
N LEU A 217 -7.20 3.97 -1.77
CA LEU A 217 -8.08 4.52 -0.75
C LEU A 217 -9.56 4.43 -1.14
N THR A 218 -10.38 4.04 -0.18
CA THR A 218 -11.84 4.26 -0.24
C THR A 218 -12.18 5.71 0.14
N SER A 219 -13.26 6.27 -0.38
CA SER A 219 -13.78 7.58 0.06
C SER A 219 -14.72 7.50 1.28
N LEU A 220 -14.37 6.67 2.26
CA LEU A 220 -15.06 6.57 3.55
C LEU A 220 -14.30 7.37 4.60
N ALA A 221 -15.04 7.99 5.51
CA ALA A 221 -14.49 8.71 6.65
C ALA A 221 -15.10 8.19 7.95
N GLU A 222 -14.39 8.42 9.05
CA GLU A 222 -14.78 7.99 10.39
C GLU A 222 -14.90 9.22 11.31
N SER A 223 -15.78 9.15 12.31
CA SER A 223 -15.82 10.16 13.36
C SER A 223 -14.64 9.98 14.31
N GLU A 224 -14.41 10.91 15.25
CA GLU A 224 -13.41 10.69 16.29
C GLU A 224 -13.72 9.47 17.18
N SER A 225 -14.98 9.05 17.26
CA SER A 225 -15.43 7.88 18.01
C SER A 225 -15.41 6.56 17.21
N GLY A 226 -15.02 6.58 15.93
CA GLY A 226 -15.14 5.45 14.99
C GLY A 226 -16.42 5.48 14.17
#